data_AF-A7RVH8-F1
#
_entry.id   AF-A7RVH8-F1
#
_cell.length_a   1.000
_cell.length_b   1.000
_cell.length_c   1.000
_cell.angle_alpha   90.00
_cell.angle_beta   90.00
_cell.angle_gamma   90.00
#
_symmetry.space_group_name_H-M   'P 1'
#
loop_
_entity.id
_entity.type
_entity.pdbx_description
1 polymer ?
#
loop_
_entity_poly.entity_id
_entity_poly.type
_entity_poly.pdbx_seq_one_letter_code
_entity_poly.pdbx_strand_id
1 'polypeptide(L)'
;MKVLIVLLLCVCTALAAPQTDSLIDELDKLIHHEETENDPMEELLSGVEPMNEEDKAWLAKFDAATKSSAKRGANFGRCIDGRTLADGPNGIGCAKKLCYDARVSACKGISKRICYSAYRRFREECPFSCSFCKSRSPEQGCEAAYGSRARYGCCADGFPALRPGKTDCRCEDANAHVCKQFIPKEGGCRTGSYRLRTFFQSRCLKSCGFC
;
A
#
# COMPACT_ATOMS: atom_id res chain seq x y z
N MET A 1 18.82 -10.46 -58.89
CA MET A 1 17.36 -10.70 -58.69
C MET A 1 17.02 -10.92 -57.21
N LYS A 2 17.30 -9.96 -56.32
CA LYS A 2 16.84 -10.01 -54.90
C LYS A 2 16.31 -8.66 -54.39
N VAL A 3 16.30 -7.63 -55.24
CA VAL A 3 15.86 -6.27 -54.89
C VAL A 3 14.43 -5.97 -55.39
N LEU A 4 13.86 -6.83 -56.24
CA LEU A 4 12.52 -6.63 -56.80
C LEU A 4 11.36 -7.14 -55.90
N ILE A 5 11.67 -7.89 -54.84
CA ILE A 5 10.64 -8.52 -53.98
C ILE A 5 10.23 -7.63 -52.80
N VAL A 6 11.07 -6.68 -52.37
CA VAL A 6 10.78 -5.83 -51.20
C VAL A 6 9.85 -4.66 -51.54
N LEU A 7 9.79 -4.23 -52.80
CA LEU A 7 8.93 -3.12 -53.24
C LEU A 7 7.47 -3.52 -53.51
N LEU A 8 7.15 -4.82 -53.53
CA LEU A 8 5.78 -5.32 -53.73
C LEU A 8 4.97 -5.45 -52.43
N LEU A 9 5.58 -5.21 -51.26
CA LEU A 9 4.90 -5.31 -49.95
C LEU A 9 4.41 -3.95 -49.40
N CYS A 10 4.61 -2.84 -50.12
CA CYS A 10 4.22 -1.51 -49.65
C CYS A 10 3.01 -0.89 -50.36
N VAL A 11 2.40 -1.55 -51.34
CA VAL A 11 1.28 -0.96 -52.09
C VAL A 11 0.16 -1.99 -52.26
N CYS A 12 -0.56 -2.26 -51.18
CA CYS A 12 -1.95 -2.74 -51.15
C CYS A 12 -2.40 -2.69 -49.66
N THR A 13 -2.89 -1.52 -49.22
CA THR A 13 -4.30 -1.37 -48.80
C THR A 13 -4.66 -2.26 -47.60
N ALA A 14 -4.81 -1.76 -46.36
CA ALA A 14 -5.60 -0.60 -45.97
C ALA A 14 -6.87 -0.51 -46.83
N LEU A 15 -7.80 -1.45 -46.65
CA LEU A 15 -9.26 -1.26 -46.75
C LEU A 15 -9.96 -2.63 -46.58
N ALA A 16 -10.89 -2.68 -45.63
CA ALA A 16 -11.88 -3.74 -45.35
C ALA A 16 -11.44 -5.00 -44.57
N ALA A 17 -11.72 -4.97 -43.26
CA ALA A 17 -12.21 -6.11 -42.47
C ALA A 17 -13.57 -6.60 -43.04
N PRO A 18 -14.05 -7.85 -42.79
CA PRO A 18 -13.91 -8.61 -41.55
C PRO A 18 -13.61 -10.11 -41.71
N GLN A 19 -12.58 -10.59 -41.01
CA GLN A 19 -12.43 -12.00 -40.63
C GLN A 19 -11.80 -12.05 -39.23
N THR A 20 -12.61 -11.80 -38.20
CA THR A 20 -12.17 -11.90 -36.79
C THR A 20 -12.68 -13.14 -36.07
N ASP A 21 -13.50 -13.97 -36.73
CA ASP A 21 -14.10 -15.13 -36.04
C ASP A 21 -13.12 -16.30 -35.86
N SER A 22 -12.04 -16.36 -36.64
CA SER A 22 -11.02 -17.42 -36.51
C SER A 22 -10.01 -17.18 -35.38
N LEU A 23 -9.80 -15.94 -34.96
CA LEU A 23 -8.83 -15.60 -33.91
C LEU A 23 -9.46 -15.63 -32.50
N ILE A 24 -10.76 -15.40 -32.41
CA ILE A 24 -11.51 -15.52 -31.15
C ILE A 24 -11.64 -16.99 -30.77
N ASP A 25 -11.85 -17.90 -31.72
CA ASP A 25 -11.93 -19.35 -31.48
C ASP A 25 -10.60 -19.98 -31.03
N GLU A 26 -9.45 -19.46 -31.46
CA GLU A 26 -8.15 -19.88 -30.92
C GLU A 26 -7.86 -19.28 -29.54
N LEU A 27 -8.37 -18.09 -29.24
CA LEU A 27 -8.22 -17.47 -27.93
C LEU A 27 -9.11 -18.14 -26.87
N ASP A 28 -10.32 -18.58 -27.24
CA ASP A 28 -11.23 -19.32 -26.35
C ASP A 28 -10.68 -20.74 -26.03
N LYS A 29 -9.97 -21.36 -26.99
CA LYS A 29 -9.23 -22.61 -26.73
C LYS A 29 -8.03 -22.43 -25.80
N LEU A 30 -7.42 -21.25 -25.75
CA LEU A 30 -6.35 -20.94 -24.80
C LEU A 30 -6.89 -20.58 -23.41
N ILE A 31 -8.11 -20.01 -23.32
CA ILE A 31 -8.75 -19.65 -22.04
C ILE A 31 -9.38 -20.87 -21.36
N HIS A 32 -9.88 -21.85 -22.12
CA HIS A 32 -10.51 -23.06 -21.56
C HIS A 32 -9.56 -24.23 -21.25
N HIS A 33 -8.25 -24.08 -21.51
CA HIS A 33 -7.26 -25.12 -21.20
C HIS A 33 -6.61 -24.96 -19.80
N GLU A 34 -7.06 -24.00 -18.99
CA GLU A 34 -6.49 -23.68 -17.67
C GLU A 34 -7.39 -24.10 -16.46
N GLU A 35 -8.39 -24.97 -16.65
CA GLU A 35 -9.31 -25.39 -15.57
C GLU A 35 -9.23 -26.87 -15.17
N THR A 36 -8.17 -27.59 -15.52
CA THR A 36 -7.95 -28.94 -14.96
C THR A 36 -6.52 -29.13 -14.55
N GLU A 37 -6.19 -28.77 -13.32
CA GLU A 37 -5.21 -29.50 -12.50
C GLU A 37 -5.26 -29.02 -11.05
N ASN A 38 -5.80 -29.89 -10.19
CA ASN A 38 -5.48 -30.10 -8.77
C ASN A 38 -5.08 -28.86 -7.94
N ASP A 39 -5.97 -28.49 -7.04
CA ASP A 39 -5.77 -27.53 -5.95
C ASP A 39 -4.45 -27.79 -5.18
N PRO A 40 -3.38 -26.98 -5.35
CA PRO A 40 -2.11 -27.13 -4.61
C PRO A 40 -2.22 -26.51 -3.21
N MET A 41 -3.39 -26.63 -2.58
CA MET A 41 -3.71 -25.97 -1.31
C MET A 41 -3.07 -26.66 -0.10
N GLU A 42 -2.76 -27.95 -0.21
CA GLU A 42 -2.14 -28.76 0.86
C GLU A 42 -0.62 -28.63 0.89
N GLU A 43 0.05 -28.50 -0.26
CA GLU A 43 1.51 -28.39 -0.34
C GLU A 43 2.03 -26.99 0.06
N LEU A 44 1.20 -25.94 -0.03
CA LEU A 44 1.56 -24.60 0.43
C LEU A 44 1.43 -24.39 1.95
N LEU A 45 0.81 -25.32 2.69
CA LEU A 45 0.77 -25.29 4.15
C LEU A 45 1.89 -26.11 4.81
N SER A 46 2.44 -27.11 4.10
CA SER A 46 3.54 -27.92 4.61
C SER A 46 4.86 -27.13 4.74
N GLY A 47 4.96 -25.98 4.08
CA GLY A 47 6.12 -25.07 4.14
C GLY A 47 6.01 -23.92 5.14
N VAL A 48 4.91 -23.81 5.91
CA VAL A 48 4.85 -22.81 7.00
C VAL A 48 5.64 -23.36 8.17
N GLU A 49 6.91 -22.98 8.25
CA GLU A 49 7.76 -23.37 9.37
C GLU A 49 7.09 -23.00 10.70
N PRO A 50 7.09 -23.91 11.68
CA PRO A 50 6.58 -23.60 13.01
C PRO A 50 7.36 -22.40 13.55
N MET A 51 6.60 -21.46 14.13
CA MET A 51 7.15 -20.23 14.70
C MET A 51 8.35 -20.55 15.60
N ASN A 52 9.51 -19.98 15.27
CA ASN A 52 10.75 -20.30 15.97
C ASN A 52 10.74 -19.73 17.40
N GLU A 53 11.70 -20.17 18.21
CA GLU A 53 11.73 -19.80 19.62
C GLU A 53 12.03 -18.30 19.83
N GLU A 54 12.74 -17.67 18.89
CA GLU A 54 13.00 -16.23 18.88
C GLU A 54 11.71 -15.43 18.68
N ASP A 55 10.88 -15.83 17.71
CA ASP A 55 9.58 -15.22 17.41
C ASP A 55 8.61 -15.39 18.58
N LYS A 56 8.59 -16.57 19.22
CA LYS A 56 7.81 -16.80 20.45
C LYS A 56 8.26 -15.88 21.58
N ALA A 57 9.56 -15.77 21.82
CA ALA A 57 10.11 -14.91 22.86
C ALA A 57 9.81 -13.42 22.59
N TRP A 58 9.87 -13.01 21.32
CA TRP A 58 9.50 -11.66 20.90
C TRP A 58 8.02 -11.36 21.16
N LEU A 59 7.13 -12.28 20.79
CA LEU A 59 5.68 -12.16 21.05
C LEU A 59 5.35 -12.09 22.54
N ALA A 60 6.02 -12.90 23.37
CA ALA A 60 5.82 -12.88 24.81
C ALA A 60 6.21 -11.52 25.45
N LYS A 61 7.32 -10.92 25.00
CA LYS A 61 7.74 -9.57 25.42
C LYS A 61 6.71 -8.52 25.02
N PHE A 62 6.11 -8.65 23.84
CA PHE A 62 5.09 -7.73 23.34
C PHE A 62 3.77 -7.81 24.14
N ASP A 63 3.28 -9.01 24.41
CA ASP A 63 2.06 -9.22 25.21
C ASP A 63 2.21 -8.66 26.63
N ALA A 64 3.41 -8.76 27.21
CA ALA A 64 3.73 -8.15 28.50
C ALA A 64 3.74 -6.60 28.43
N ALA A 65 4.32 -6.03 27.37
CA ALA A 65 4.38 -4.58 27.17
C ALA A 65 2.97 -3.98 27.00
N THR A 66 2.13 -4.59 26.15
CA THR A 66 0.78 -4.09 25.85
C THR A 66 -0.18 -4.16 27.03
N LYS A 67 -0.12 -5.22 27.86
CA LYS A 67 -0.93 -5.33 29.09
C LYS A 67 -0.56 -4.28 30.15
N SER A 68 0.66 -3.72 30.10
CA SER A 68 1.11 -2.66 31.02
C SER A 68 0.89 -1.23 30.51
N SER A 69 0.57 -1.08 29.22
CA SER A 69 0.53 0.21 28.48
C SER A 69 -0.66 1.10 28.84
N ALA A 70 -1.79 0.53 29.27
CA ALA A 70 -3.00 1.31 29.60
C ALA A 70 -2.81 2.36 30.73
N LYS A 71 -1.71 2.26 31.51
CA LYS A 71 -1.39 3.19 32.60
C LYS A 71 -0.05 3.93 32.44
N ARG A 72 0.75 3.67 31.39
CA ARG A 72 2.17 4.09 31.28
C ARG A 72 2.57 4.74 29.93
N GLY A 73 1.62 5.20 29.12
CA GLY A 73 1.88 5.77 27.79
C GLY A 73 2.85 6.96 27.71
N ALA A 74 3.35 7.49 28.83
CA ALA A 74 4.32 8.58 28.87
C ALA A 74 5.79 8.15 28.68
N ASN A 75 6.17 6.89 28.93
CA ASN A 75 7.59 6.55 29.16
C ASN A 75 8.35 5.96 27.97
N PHE A 76 7.67 5.58 26.88
CA PHE A 76 8.32 4.88 25.76
C PHE A 76 8.63 5.78 24.55
N GLY A 77 8.39 7.09 24.68
CA GLY A 77 8.61 8.06 23.62
C GLY A 77 7.47 8.11 22.60
N ARG A 78 7.77 8.70 21.44
CA ARG A 78 6.82 8.93 20.35
C ARG A 78 7.19 8.09 19.13
N CYS A 79 6.18 7.79 18.32
CA CYS A 79 6.36 7.16 17.02
C CYS A 79 7.06 8.09 16.03
N ILE A 80 7.35 7.56 14.84
CA ILE A 80 8.05 8.28 13.75
C ILE A 80 7.31 9.52 13.24
N ASP A 81 6.04 9.69 13.60
CA ASP A 81 5.25 10.89 13.31
C ASP A 81 5.50 12.04 14.31
N GLY A 82 6.26 11.78 15.39
CA GLY A 82 6.54 12.73 16.46
C GLY A 82 5.30 13.11 17.30
N ARG A 83 4.16 12.44 17.11
CA ARG A 83 2.89 12.79 17.77
C ARG A 83 2.29 11.59 18.49
N THR A 84 2.17 10.45 17.82
CA THR A 84 1.58 9.23 18.36
C THR A 84 2.47 8.62 19.44
N LEU A 85 1.88 8.23 20.58
CA LEU A 85 2.61 7.58 21.67
C LEU A 85 2.88 6.12 21.33
N ALA A 86 4.13 5.67 21.56
CA ALA A 86 4.49 4.26 21.41
C ALA A 86 3.85 3.41 22.53
N ASP A 87 3.51 2.16 22.23
CA ASP A 87 2.98 1.21 23.22
C ASP A 87 4.08 0.58 24.08
N GLY A 88 5.32 0.60 23.58
CA GLY A 88 6.47 -0.01 24.25
C GLY A 88 7.81 0.54 23.73
N PRO A 89 8.94 0.07 24.30
CA PRO A 89 10.27 0.52 23.92
C PRO A 89 10.55 0.30 22.43
N ASN A 90 11.46 1.09 21.84
CA ASN A 90 11.83 1.01 20.43
C ASN A 90 10.66 1.19 19.44
N GLY A 91 9.61 1.93 19.81
CA GLY A 91 8.49 2.22 18.91
C GLY A 91 7.53 1.03 18.72
N ILE A 92 7.51 0.08 19.65
CA ILE A 92 6.55 -1.03 19.67
C ILE A 92 5.11 -0.47 19.58
N GLY A 93 4.29 -1.09 18.72
CA GLY A 93 2.90 -0.68 18.45
C GLY A 93 2.74 0.49 17.46
N CYS A 94 3.81 1.19 17.10
CA CYS A 94 3.74 2.32 16.16
C CYS A 94 3.34 1.88 14.75
N ALA A 95 3.87 0.77 14.24
CA ALA A 95 3.56 0.21 12.93
C ALA A 95 2.04 0.04 12.74
N LYS A 96 1.39 -0.56 13.74
CA LYS A 96 -0.05 -0.77 13.75
C LYS A 96 -0.83 0.55 13.86
N LYS A 97 -0.46 1.44 14.80
CA LYS A 97 -1.17 2.72 15.02
C LYS A 97 -1.10 3.66 13.81
N LEU A 98 0.07 3.76 13.20
CA LEU A 98 0.33 4.60 12.03
C LEU A 98 0.11 3.86 10.72
N CYS A 99 -0.30 2.59 10.79
CA CYS A 99 -0.59 1.70 9.68
C CYS A 99 0.52 1.65 8.62
N TYR A 100 1.72 1.23 9.01
CA TYR A 100 2.86 1.05 8.12
C TYR A 100 3.54 -0.28 8.42
N ASP A 101 4.28 -0.81 7.44
CA ASP A 101 5.05 -2.03 7.60
C ASP A 101 6.39 -1.71 8.26
N ALA A 102 6.67 -2.33 9.41
CA ALA A 102 7.93 -2.17 10.11
C ALA A 102 9.12 -2.66 9.27
N ARG A 103 8.87 -3.66 8.39
CA ARG A 103 9.84 -4.21 7.45
C ARG A 103 9.29 -4.20 6.02
N VAL A 104 9.14 -3.01 5.42
CA VAL A 104 8.54 -2.79 4.09
C VAL A 104 9.00 -3.80 3.03
N SER A 105 10.30 -4.07 2.92
CA SER A 105 10.85 -5.02 1.94
C SER A 105 10.43 -6.46 2.21
N ALA A 106 10.38 -6.88 3.48
CA ALA A 106 9.98 -8.23 3.86
C ALA A 106 8.47 -8.45 3.72
N CYS A 107 7.67 -7.38 3.86
CA CYS A 107 6.22 -7.43 3.76
C CYS A 107 5.69 -7.41 2.31
N LYS A 108 6.55 -7.10 1.34
CA LYS A 108 6.18 -7.00 -0.07
C LYS A 108 5.81 -8.38 -0.62
N GLY A 109 4.62 -8.49 -1.19
CA GLY A 109 4.15 -9.73 -1.83
C GLY A 109 3.69 -10.82 -0.85
N ILE A 110 3.63 -10.55 0.45
CA ILE A 110 3.07 -11.52 1.41
C ILE A 110 1.58 -11.75 1.11
N SER A 111 1.18 -13.01 1.03
CA SER A 111 -0.22 -13.39 0.82
C SER A 111 -1.05 -13.22 2.09
N LYS A 112 -2.36 -12.97 1.93
CA LYS A 112 -3.28 -12.90 3.07
C LYS A 112 -3.25 -14.18 3.91
N ARG A 113 -3.10 -15.36 3.29
CA ARG A 113 -3.02 -16.64 4.00
C ARG A 113 -1.87 -16.66 5.00
N ILE A 114 -0.68 -16.24 4.57
CA ILE A 114 0.51 -16.13 5.43
C ILE A 114 0.30 -15.09 6.54
N CYS A 115 -0.30 -13.95 6.20
CA CYS A 115 -0.65 -12.95 7.19
C CYS A 115 -1.51 -13.51 8.32
N TYR A 116 -2.54 -14.32 8.01
CA TYR A 116 -3.44 -14.89 9.00
C TYR A 116 -2.85 -16.12 9.72
N SER A 117 -2.01 -16.93 9.07
CA SER A 117 -1.38 -18.10 9.73
C SER A 117 -0.43 -17.68 10.86
N ALA A 118 0.30 -16.57 10.68
CA ALA A 118 1.13 -15.97 11.72
C ALA A 118 0.61 -14.58 12.15
N TYR A 119 -0.71 -14.49 12.39
CA TYR A 119 -1.42 -13.24 12.69
C TYR A 119 -0.71 -12.34 13.71
N ARG A 120 -0.24 -12.92 14.83
CA ARG A 120 0.39 -12.14 15.90
C ARG A 120 1.67 -11.43 15.44
N ARG A 121 2.49 -12.09 14.61
CA ARG A 121 3.73 -11.53 14.06
C ARG A 121 3.43 -10.47 13.01
N PHE A 122 2.61 -10.82 12.01
CA PHE A 122 2.34 -9.92 10.88
C PHE A 122 1.48 -8.72 11.24
N ARG A 123 0.70 -8.77 12.33
CA ARG A 123 0.00 -7.61 12.88
C ARG A 123 0.94 -6.48 13.32
N GLU A 124 2.17 -6.81 13.69
CA GLU A 124 3.15 -5.81 14.13
C GLU A 124 4.21 -5.54 13.06
N GLU A 125 4.63 -6.56 12.31
CA GLU A 125 5.65 -6.40 11.26
C GLU A 125 5.08 -5.82 9.96
N CYS A 126 3.90 -6.29 9.54
CA CYS A 126 3.32 -6.01 8.22
C CYS A 126 1.83 -5.58 8.27
N PRO A 127 1.40 -4.71 9.20
CA PRO A 127 -0.02 -4.41 9.36
C PRO A 127 -0.65 -3.76 8.12
N PHE A 128 0.15 -3.05 7.32
CA PHE A 128 -0.34 -2.42 6.10
C PHE A 128 -0.45 -3.44 4.97
N SER A 129 0.63 -4.17 4.64
CA SER A 129 0.60 -5.19 3.57
C SER A 129 -0.45 -6.27 3.83
N CYS A 130 -0.66 -6.65 5.09
CA CYS A 130 -1.65 -7.64 5.49
C CYS A 130 -3.08 -7.08 5.67
N SER A 131 -3.30 -5.79 5.42
CA SER A 131 -4.59 -5.11 5.60
C SER A 131 -5.17 -5.22 7.02
N PHE A 132 -4.32 -5.35 8.04
CA PHE A 132 -4.72 -5.37 9.44
C PHE A 132 -4.98 -3.97 10.02
N CYS A 133 -4.69 -2.93 9.26
CA CYS A 133 -4.96 -1.55 9.59
C CYS A 133 -5.41 -0.77 8.34
N LYS A 134 -5.91 0.45 8.54
CA LYS A 134 -6.20 1.39 7.45
C LYS A 134 -5.39 2.65 7.66
N SER A 135 -4.61 3.06 6.65
CA SER A 135 -3.89 4.33 6.71
C SER A 135 -4.89 5.47 6.71
N ARG A 136 -4.69 6.45 7.60
CA ARG A 136 -5.49 7.67 7.60
C ARG A 136 -5.17 8.51 6.37
N SER A 137 -6.17 9.13 5.77
CA SER A 137 -5.93 10.20 4.81
C SER A 137 -5.36 11.42 5.53
N PRO A 138 -4.67 12.35 4.82
CA PRO A 138 -4.23 13.60 5.41
C PRO A 138 -5.37 14.39 6.04
N GLU A 139 -6.54 14.41 5.40
CA GLU A 139 -7.76 15.04 5.92
C GLU A 139 -8.17 14.43 7.27
N GLN A 140 -8.24 13.10 7.37
CA GLN A 140 -8.55 12.42 8.64
C GLN A 140 -7.49 12.70 9.72
N GLY A 141 -6.21 12.82 9.32
CA GLY A 141 -5.13 13.22 10.22
C GLY A 141 -5.32 14.65 10.75
N CYS A 142 -5.73 15.57 9.88
CA CYS A 142 -6.07 16.94 10.23
C CYS A 142 -7.29 17.02 11.14
N GLU A 143 -8.38 16.32 10.81
CA GLU A 143 -9.59 16.28 11.64
C GLU A 143 -9.29 15.77 13.05
N ALA A 144 -8.48 14.70 13.16
CA ALA A 144 -8.05 14.17 14.45
C ALA A 144 -7.16 15.14 15.24
N ALA A 145 -6.36 15.97 14.56
CA ALA A 145 -5.42 16.89 15.20
C ALA A 145 -6.06 18.23 15.60
N TYR A 146 -6.95 18.76 14.76
CA TYR A 146 -7.53 20.10 14.92
C TYR A 146 -8.98 20.06 15.39
N GLY A 147 -9.76 19.03 15.03
CA GLY A 147 -11.16 18.90 15.39
C GLY A 147 -11.95 20.16 15.05
N SER A 148 -12.63 20.73 16.05
CA SER A 148 -13.40 21.97 15.91
C SER A 148 -12.56 23.21 15.58
N ARG A 149 -11.22 23.16 15.74
CA ARG A 149 -10.33 24.26 15.34
C ARG A 149 -10.17 24.37 13.82
N ALA A 150 -10.44 23.29 13.07
CA ALA A 150 -10.49 23.32 11.61
C ALA A 150 -11.84 23.87 11.13
N ARG A 151 -12.08 25.16 11.36
CA ARG A 151 -13.39 25.83 11.18
C ARG A 151 -14.01 25.58 9.80
N TYR A 152 -13.19 25.51 8.76
CA TYR A 152 -13.62 25.32 7.37
C TYR A 152 -13.31 23.92 6.84
N GLY A 153 -13.08 22.96 7.74
CA GLY A 153 -12.65 21.61 7.42
C GLY A 153 -11.15 21.50 7.15
N CYS A 154 -10.75 20.34 6.65
CA CYS A 154 -9.36 20.01 6.34
C CYS A 154 -9.12 19.92 4.83
N CYS A 155 -7.96 20.37 4.39
CA CYS A 155 -7.46 20.27 3.03
C CYS A 155 -6.85 18.88 2.77
N ALA A 156 -6.74 18.51 1.49
CA ALA A 156 -6.15 17.26 1.03
C ALA A 156 -4.68 17.07 1.45
N ASP A 157 -3.97 18.16 1.78
CA ASP A 157 -2.59 18.15 2.28
C ASP A 157 -2.48 17.94 3.80
N GLY A 158 -3.61 17.83 4.50
CA GLY A 158 -3.66 17.61 5.95
C GLY A 158 -3.52 18.89 6.79
N PHE A 159 -3.72 20.06 6.19
CA PHE A 159 -3.83 21.33 6.92
C PHE A 159 -5.29 21.79 7.04
N PRO A 160 -5.64 22.55 8.10
CA PRO A 160 -6.97 23.13 8.21
C PRO A 160 -7.16 24.21 7.13
N ALA A 161 -8.32 24.20 6.47
CA ALA A 161 -8.68 25.26 5.55
C ALA A 161 -8.88 26.58 6.30
N LEU A 162 -8.33 27.66 5.74
CA LEU A 162 -8.38 29.01 6.28
C LEU A 162 -9.61 29.78 5.80
N ARG A 163 -10.23 29.36 4.69
CA ARG A 163 -11.40 30.04 4.09
C ARG A 163 -12.59 29.10 3.91
N PRO A 164 -13.83 29.65 3.93
CA PRO A 164 -15.01 28.89 3.51
C PRO A 164 -14.85 28.30 2.11
N GLY A 165 -15.40 27.11 1.90
CA GLY A 165 -15.34 26.42 0.62
C GLY A 165 -13.95 25.89 0.24
N LYS A 166 -12.99 25.85 1.18
CA LYS A 166 -11.65 25.26 0.97
C LYS A 166 -10.86 25.90 -0.19
N THR A 167 -11.15 27.16 -0.52
CA THR A 167 -10.54 27.87 -1.67
C THR A 167 -9.05 28.15 -1.51
N ASP A 168 -8.54 28.10 -0.28
CA ASP A 168 -7.13 28.22 0.04
C ASP A 168 -6.38 26.88 0.02
N CYS A 169 -7.10 25.75 -0.08
CA CYS A 169 -6.49 24.43 -0.19
C CYS A 169 -5.81 24.28 -1.55
N ARG A 170 -4.57 23.79 -1.55
CA ARG A 170 -3.84 23.50 -2.78
C ARG A 170 -4.25 22.17 -3.36
N CYS A 171 -4.45 22.15 -4.67
CA CYS A 171 -4.67 20.93 -5.44
C CYS A 171 -3.65 20.83 -6.59
N GLU A 172 -2.41 20.52 -6.22
CA GLU A 172 -1.33 20.36 -7.18
C GLU A 172 -0.23 19.49 -6.59
N ASP A 173 0.58 18.91 -7.47
CA ASP A 173 1.79 18.22 -7.04
C ASP A 173 2.88 19.25 -6.81
N ALA A 174 3.30 19.42 -5.54
CA ALA A 174 4.40 20.29 -5.18
C ALA A 174 5.71 19.89 -5.88
N ASN A 175 5.88 18.60 -6.19
CA ASN A 175 7.05 18.06 -6.89
C ASN A 175 6.63 17.13 -8.03
N ALA A 176 5.93 17.65 -9.05
CA ALA A 176 5.36 16.85 -10.13
C ALA A 176 6.34 15.84 -10.77
N HIS A 177 7.62 16.20 -10.94
CA HIS A 177 8.64 15.30 -11.49
C HIS A 177 8.90 14.09 -10.56
N VAL A 178 9.03 14.31 -9.25
CA VAL A 178 9.23 13.24 -8.25
C VAL A 178 7.98 12.36 -8.19
N CYS A 179 6.80 12.97 -8.16
CA CYS A 179 5.53 12.25 -8.12
C CYS A 179 5.41 11.30 -9.32
N LYS A 180 5.63 11.81 -10.54
CA LYS A 180 5.58 11.01 -11.78
C LYS A 180 6.62 9.87 -11.80
N GLN A 181 7.82 10.12 -11.29
CA GLN A 181 8.91 9.15 -11.35
C GLN A 181 8.77 8.01 -10.34
N PHE A 182 8.33 8.30 -9.11
CA PHE A 182 8.41 7.36 -7.99
C PHE A 182 7.08 6.71 -7.61
N ILE A 183 5.93 7.32 -7.92
CA ILE A 183 4.62 6.72 -7.63
C ILE A 183 4.47 5.31 -8.26
N PRO A 184 4.80 5.10 -9.55
CA PRO A 184 4.65 3.79 -10.17
C PRO A 184 5.59 2.71 -9.60
N LYS A 185 6.73 3.12 -9.01
CA LYS A 185 7.79 2.20 -8.57
C LYS A 185 7.62 1.74 -7.13
N GLU A 186 7.17 2.65 -6.25
CA GLU A 186 7.18 2.44 -4.80
C GLU A 186 5.79 2.10 -4.21
N GLY A 187 4.80 1.85 -5.07
CA GLY A 187 3.38 1.72 -4.66
C GLY A 187 2.71 3.05 -4.33
N GLY A 188 3.43 4.16 -4.53
CA GLY A 188 2.94 5.53 -4.43
C GLY A 188 2.20 5.83 -3.14
N CYS A 189 0.98 6.34 -3.29
CA CYS A 189 0.16 6.89 -2.20
C CYS A 189 -0.42 5.81 -1.27
N ARG A 190 -0.31 4.54 -1.68
CA ARG A 190 -0.74 3.35 -0.94
C ARG A 190 0.45 2.42 -0.65
N THR A 191 1.58 3.01 -0.27
CA THR A 191 2.76 2.25 0.16
C THR A 191 2.72 1.92 1.65
N GLY A 192 3.33 0.79 2.01
CA GLY A 192 3.55 0.35 3.38
C GLY A 192 4.59 1.17 4.13
N SER A 193 5.40 1.98 3.44
CA SER A 193 6.36 2.88 4.06
C SER A 193 5.70 4.16 4.56
N TYR A 194 5.73 4.41 5.87
CA TYR A 194 5.14 5.61 6.47
C TYR A 194 5.71 6.91 5.88
N ARG A 195 7.04 7.00 5.73
CA ARG A 195 7.71 8.22 5.24
C ARG A 195 7.39 8.51 3.78
N LEU A 196 7.47 7.49 2.92
CA LEU A 196 7.13 7.63 1.51
C LEU A 196 5.65 7.96 1.33
N ARG A 197 4.77 7.26 2.05
CA ARG A 197 3.33 7.55 2.02
C ARG A 197 3.04 8.98 2.44
N THR A 198 3.62 9.44 3.56
CA THR A 198 3.46 10.83 4.04
C THR A 198 3.98 11.83 3.02
N PHE A 199 5.11 11.55 2.37
CA PHE A 199 5.64 12.39 1.29
C PHE A 199 4.66 12.49 0.12
N PHE A 200 4.22 11.35 -0.43
CA PHE A 200 3.28 11.35 -1.57
C PHE A 200 1.96 11.99 -1.19
N GLN A 201 1.43 11.69 -0.01
CA GLN A 201 0.19 12.26 0.47
C GLN A 201 0.21 13.77 0.74
N SER A 202 1.39 14.36 0.98
CA SER A 202 1.51 15.81 1.21
C SER A 202 2.07 16.59 0.02
N ARG A 203 2.77 15.93 -0.91
CA ARG A 203 3.48 16.57 -2.02
C ARG A 203 2.98 16.18 -3.40
N CYS A 204 2.17 15.13 -3.50
CA CYS A 204 1.69 14.55 -4.76
C CYS A 204 0.17 14.45 -4.78
N LEU A 205 -0.53 15.48 -4.32
CA LEU A 205 -1.98 15.46 -4.09
C LEU A 205 -2.77 15.06 -5.33
N LYS A 206 -2.40 15.65 -6.47
CA LYS A 206 -3.05 15.43 -7.76
C LYS A 206 -2.69 14.07 -8.33
N SER A 207 -1.41 13.72 -8.32
CA SER A 207 -0.97 12.38 -8.76
C SER A 207 -1.55 11.24 -7.90
N CYS A 208 -1.87 11.52 -6.63
CA CYS A 208 -2.52 10.59 -5.72
C CYS A 208 -4.05 10.55 -5.81
N GLY A 209 -4.67 11.47 -6.56
CA GLY A 209 -6.13 11.59 -6.67
C GLY A 209 -6.81 11.98 -5.35
N PHE A 210 -6.14 12.74 -4.47
CA PHE A 210 -6.82 13.37 -3.32
C PHE A 210 -7.58 14.62 -3.73
N CYS A 211 -7.23 15.14 -4.90
CA CYS A 211 -7.92 16.10 -5.72
C CYS A 211 -7.49 15.80 -7.19
#